data_AF-A0A286UME5-F1
#
_entry.id   AF-A0A286UME5-F1
#
_cell.length_a   1.000
_cell.length_b   1.000
_cell.length_c   1.000
_cell.angle_alpha   90.00
_cell.angle_beta   90.00
_cell.angle_gamma   90.00
#
_symmetry.space_group_name_H-M   'P 1'
#
loop_
_entity.id
_entity.type
_entity.pdbx_description
1 polymer ?
#
loop_
_entity_poly.entity_id
_entity_poly.type
_entity_poly.pdbx_seq_one_letter_code
_entity_poly.pdbx_strand_id
1 'polypeptide(L)'
;MAEIAPSTSSTFSLSSQAEANSQPSGNASTSAANNGTSATTTYVTPPELEQTLSMLSSHQTVLGYLLLSRTSPVKIIRHSGVVFEGDQGRRYAGAVSRIVDAVSYGLDEVRADSAEMDEVRFMRIRTKRHELMISPDERYLLAVLHDPKP
;
A
#
# COMPACT_ATOMS: atom_id res chain seq x y z
N MET A 1 -34.22 -5.55 42.60
CA MET A 1 -35.16 -4.82 41.75
C MET A 1 -35.11 -3.37 42.19
N ALA A 2 -34.47 -2.51 41.41
CA ALA A 2 -34.38 -1.07 41.68
C ALA A 2 -34.84 -0.32 40.41
N GLU A 3 -35.63 0.70 40.66
CA GLU A 3 -36.58 1.39 39.79
C GLU A 3 -35.90 2.45 38.88
N ILE A 4 -36.44 2.60 37.67
CA ILE A 4 -35.97 3.51 36.61
C ILE A 4 -36.79 4.80 36.66
N ALA A 5 -36.14 5.97 36.63
CA ALA A 5 -36.78 7.26 36.35
C ALA A 5 -36.06 7.98 35.18
N PRO A 6 -36.78 8.56 34.20
CA PRO A 6 -36.21 9.24 33.03
C PRO A 6 -36.35 10.79 33.08
N SER A 7 -35.39 11.51 32.52
CA SER A 7 -35.45 12.96 32.27
C SER A 7 -34.23 13.37 31.41
N THR A 8 -34.26 14.22 30.39
CA THR A 8 -35.27 15.06 29.72
C THR A 8 -34.63 15.50 28.38
N SER A 9 -35.43 15.54 27.32
CA SER A 9 -35.07 16.00 25.98
C SER A 9 -35.20 17.52 25.84
N SER A 10 -34.17 18.16 25.28
CA SER A 10 -34.17 19.60 24.97
C SER A 10 -34.23 19.81 23.46
N THR A 11 -35.41 20.14 22.96
CA THR A 11 -35.64 20.69 21.62
C THR A 11 -35.53 22.21 21.65
N PHE A 12 -34.76 22.82 20.75
CA PHE A 12 -34.81 24.26 20.50
C PHE A 12 -35.19 24.54 19.04
N SER A 13 -36.20 25.39 18.89
CA SER A 13 -36.97 25.68 17.69
C SER A 13 -36.29 26.66 16.74
N LEU A 14 -36.62 26.52 15.45
CA LEU A 14 -36.36 27.47 14.37
C LEU A 14 -37.20 28.75 14.50
N SER A 15 -36.64 29.85 14.00
CA SER A 15 -37.43 30.88 13.29
C SER A 15 -36.62 31.48 12.14
N SER A 16 -37.32 31.62 11.02
CA SER A 16 -36.87 32.07 9.70
C SER A 16 -36.74 33.58 9.61
N GLN A 17 -35.93 34.06 8.66
CA GLN A 17 -36.35 35.16 7.80
C GLN A 17 -35.63 35.10 6.44
N ALA A 18 -36.42 35.26 5.39
CA ALA A 18 -36.04 35.28 3.99
C ALA A 18 -35.90 36.73 3.53
N GLU A 19 -34.97 37.01 2.62
CA GLU A 19 -35.06 38.12 1.68
C GLU A 19 -34.34 37.74 0.38
N ALA A 20 -35.03 38.00 -0.73
CA ALA A 20 -34.63 37.69 -2.09
C ALA A 20 -34.04 38.93 -2.78
N ASN A 21 -33.02 38.77 -3.63
CA ASN A 21 -32.82 39.64 -4.80
C ASN A 21 -31.92 39.00 -5.87
N SER A 22 -32.11 39.43 -7.12
CA SER A 22 -31.83 38.71 -8.37
C SER A 22 -30.65 39.26 -9.19
N GLN A 23 -29.93 38.35 -9.90
CA GLN A 23 -29.27 38.47 -11.23
C GLN A 23 -28.12 39.48 -11.48
N PRO A 24 -27.38 39.43 -12.63
CA PRO A 24 -26.58 38.34 -13.21
C PRO A 24 -25.15 38.83 -13.63
N SER A 25 -24.21 37.93 -13.95
CA SER A 25 -23.16 38.11 -15.00
C SER A 25 -22.11 36.99 -14.93
N GLY A 26 -21.75 36.46 -16.10
CA GLY A 26 -20.80 35.38 -16.25
C GLY A 26 -19.36 35.79 -15.99
N ASN A 27 -18.52 34.78 -15.73
CA ASN A 27 -17.13 34.77 -16.16
C ASN A 27 -16.67 33.33 -16.36
N ALA A 28 -16.31 33.02 -17.60
CA ALA A 28 -15.54 31.87 -17.96
C ALA A 28 -14.17 31.96 -17.29
N SER A 29 -13.73 30.89 -16.63
CA SER A 29 -12.34 30.73 -16.20
C SER A 29 -11.98 29.25 -16.29
N THR A 30 -11.42 28.91 -17.44
CA THR A 30 -10.28 28.00 -17.61
C THR A 30 -10.19 26.83 -16.64
N SER A 31 -10.61 25.67 -17.13
CA SER A 31 -10.13 24.36 -16.69
C SER A 31 -8.61 24.30 -16.79
N ALA A 32 -7.94 24.72 -15.72
CA ALA A 32 -6.53 24.42 -15.52
C ALA A 32 -6.44 22.91 -15.26
N ALA A 33 -6.03 22.18 -16.30
CA ALA A 33 -5.54 20.81 -16.18
C ALA A 33 -4.38 20.83 -15.18
N ASN A 34 -4.68 20.49 -13.92
CA ASN A 34 -3.66 20.21 -12.94
C ASN A 34 -3.11 18.82 -13.29
N ASN A 35 -2.25 18.79 -14.31
CA ASN A 35 -1.43 17.65 -14.63
C ASN A 35 -0.40 17.57 -13.49
N GLY A 36 -0.81 16.95 -12.39
CA GLY A 36 0.04 16.59 -11.27
C GLY A 36 1.06 15.60 -11.78
N THR A 37 2.13 16.13 -12.38
CA THR A 37 3.36 15.43 -12.68
C THR A 37 3.92 14.99 -11.34
N SER A 38 3.44 13.83 -10.86
CA SER A 38 4.01 13.14 -9.72
C SER A 38 5.46 12.92 -10.08
N ALA A 39 6.36 13.63 -9.41
CA ALA A 39 7.78 13.54 -9.63
C ALA A 39 8.19 12.07 -9.45
N THR A 40 8.34 11.36 -10.57
CA THR A 40 8.88 10.01 -10.59
C THR A 40 10.36 10.15 -10.30
N THR A 41 10.74 10.02 -9.03
CA THR A 41 12.14 9.75 -8.68
C THR A 41 12.55 8.52 -9.50
N THR A 42 13.36 8.73 -10.52
CA THR A 42 13.85 7.67 -11.41
C THR A 42 14.78 6.79 -10.60
N TYR A 43 14.24 5.71 -10.07
CA TYR A 43 15.04 4.68 -9.41
C TYR A 43 15.85 3.96 -10.50
N VAL A 44 17.17 4.18 -10.52
CA VAL A 44 18.07 3.47 -11.43
C VAL A 44 18.14 2.03 -10.95
N THR A 45 17.51 1.13 -11.70
CA THR A 45 17.50 -0.31 -11.40
C THR A 45 18.85 -0.88 -11.83
N PRO A 46 19.65 -1.49 -10.94
CA PRO A 46 20.95 -2.07 -11.31
C PRO A 46 20.80 -3.18 -12.36
N PRO A 47 21.77 -3.39 -13.26
CA PRO A 47 21.71 -4.42 -14.31
C PRO A 47 21.45 -5.84 -13.77
N GLU A 48 22.02 -6.18 -12.62
CA GLU A 48 21.85 -7.49 -11.97
C GLU A 48 20.41 -7.70 -11.51
N LEU A 49 19.76 -6.62 -11.05
CA LEU A 49 18.36 -6.64 -10.66
C LEU A 49 17.48 -6.80 -11.90
N GLU A 50 17.77 -6.10 -13.00
CA GLU A 50 17.02 -6.27 -14.25
C GLU A 50 17.10 -7.69 -14.80
N GLN A 51 18.29 -8.31 -14.76
CA GLN A 51 18.47 -9.72 -15.13
C GLN A 51 17.62 -10.64 -14.25
N THR A 52 17.61 -10.41 -12.94
CA THR A 52 16.78 -11.17 -11.99
C THR A 52 15.30 -11.02 -12.30
N LEU A 53 14.82 -9.80 -12.55
CA LEU A 53 13.41 -9.54 -12.90
C LEU A 53 13.02 -10.19 -14.23
N SER A 54 13.95 -10.22 -15.20
CA SER A 54 13.76 -10.92 -16.48
C SER A 54 13.63 -12.43 -16.28
N MET A 55 14.50 -13.02 -15.44
CA MET A 55 14.42 -14.44 -15.08
C MET A 55 13.12 -14.77 -14.33
N LEU A 56 12.67 -13.91 -13.43
CA LEU A 56 11.40 -14.12 -12.72
C LEU A 56 10.22 -14.11 -13.69
N SER A 57 10.19 -13.19 -14.66
CA SER A 57 9.11 -13.13 -15.65
C SER A 57 9.12 -14.29 -16.66
N SER A 58 10.25 -14.95 -16.89
CA SER A 58 10.32 -16.09 -17.82
C SER A 58 9.98 -17.43 -17.17
N HIS A 59 9.93 -17.51 -15.83
CA HIS A 59 9.71 -18.76 -15.12
C HIS A 59 8.21 -19.10 -15.03
N GLN A 60 7.81 -20.29 -15.51
CA GLN A 60 6.39 -20.66 -15.66
C GLN A 60 5.57 -20.66 -14.37
N THR A 61 6.22 -20.93 -13.24
CA THR A 61 5.54 -20.97 -11.92
C THR A 61 5.36 -19.58 -11.34
N VAL A 62 5.97 -18.54 -11.91
CA VAL A 62 5.87 -17.16 -11.42
C VAL A 62 4.65 -16.51 -12.06
N LEU A 63 3.69 -16.13 -11.21
CA LEU A 63 2.48 -15.42 -11.61
C LEU A 63 2.74 -13.91 -11.75
N GLY A 64 3.76 -13.39 -11.07
CA GLY A 64 4.18 -11.99 -11.17
C GLY A 64 5.20 -11.60 -10.10
N TYR A 65 5.69 -10.36 -10.19
CA TYR A 65 6.51 -9.74 -9.16
C TYR A 65 6.09 -8.29 -8.87
N LEU A 66 6.47 -7.82 -7.68
CA LEU A 66 6.39 -6.44 -7.23
C LEU A 66 7.76 -6.01 -6.71
N LEU A 67 8.29 -4.94 -7.29
CA LEU A 67 9.46 -4.23 -6.79
C LEU A 67 8.98 -2.93 -6.15
N LEU A 68 9.21 -2.78 -4.86
CA LEU A 68 8.69 -1.69 -4.04
C LEU A 68 9.83 -0.82 -3.48
N SER A 69 9.57 0.47 -3.30
CA SER A 69 10.48 1.35 -2.55
C SER A 69 10.40 1.06 -1.05
N ARG A 70 11.49 1.38 -0.32
CA ARG A 70 11.54 1.34 1.15
C ARG A 70 11.01 2.62 1.82
N THR A 71 10.37 3.51 1.06
CA THR A 71 9.77 4.75 1.59
C THR A 71 8.47 4.46 2.32
N SER A 72 8.07 5.32 3.26
CA SER A 72 6.72 5.33 3.84
C SER A 72 5.96 6.58 3.38
N PRO A 73 4.86 6.46 2.59
CA PRO A 73 4.27 5.22 2.11
C PRO A 73 5.10 4.54 1.02
N VAL A 74 4.97 3.22 0.95
CA VAL A 74 5.56 2.35 -0.08
C VAL A 74 5.05 2.73 -1.46
N LYS A 75 5.95 2.80 -2.45
CA LYS A 75 5.63 3.03 -3.86
C LYS A 75 6.05 1.83 -4.69
N ILE A 76 5.27 1.52 -5.73
CA ILE A 76 5.64 0.49 -6.71
C ILE A 76 6.65 1.10 -7.67
N ILE A 77 7.87 0.55 -7.68
CA ILE A 77 8.93 0.92 -8.64
C ILE A 77 8.68 0.20 -9.96
N ARG A 78 8.38 -1.10 -9.89
CA ARG A 78 8.11 -1.95 -11.05
C ARG A 78 7.23 -3.12 -10.65
N HIS A 79 6.45 -3.62 -11.59
CA HIS A 79 5.69 -4.86 -11.40
C HIS A 79 5.55 -5.61 -12.72
N SER A 80 5.24 -6.90 -12.63
CA SER A 80 4.89 -7.76 -13.76
C SER A 80 3.80 -8.74 -13.33
N GLY A 81 2.94 -9.14 -14.27
CA GLY A 81 1.83 -10.05 -14.01
C GLY A 81 0.50 -9.34 -13.71
N VAL A 82 -0.58 -9.87 -14.29
CA VAL A 82 -1.94 -9.29 -14.23
C VAL A 82 -2.49 -9.14 -12.80
N VAL A 83 -2.00 -9.95 -11.86
CA VAL A 83 -2.41 -9.91 -10.44
C VAL A 83 -2.00 -8.59 -9.77
N PHE A 84 -0.98 -7.92 -10.31
CA PHE A 84 -0.41 -6.71 -9.74
C PHE A 84 -0.78 -5.43 -10.49
N GLU A 85 -1.74 -5.50 -11.42
CA GLU A 85 -2.22 -4.31 -12.13
C GLU A 85 -3.23 -3.50 -11.30
N GLY A 86 -3.26 -2.19 -11.54
CA GLY A 86 -4.25 -1.27 -10.98
C GLY A 86 -4.31 -1.26 -9.44
N ASP A 87 -5.53 -1.32 -8.91
CA ASP A 87 -5.78 -1.29 -7.46
C ASP A 87 -5.27 -2.53 -6.73
N GLN A 88 -5.21 -3.68 -7.40
CA GLN A 88 -4.75 -4.91 -6.76
C GLN A 88 -3.27 -4.83 -6.42
N GLY A 89 -2.44 -4.36 -7.36
CA GLY A 89 -1.01 -4.11 -7.10
C GLY A 89 -0.77 -3.19 -5.90
N ARG A 90 -1.55 -2.10 -5.80
CA ARG A 90 -1.47 -1.17 -4.65
C ARG A 90 -1.84 -1.83 -3.32
N ARG A 91 -2.89 -2.66 -3.31
CA ARG A 91 -3.30 -3.42 -2.11
C ARG A 91 -2.23 -4.42 -1.69
N TYR A 92 -1.64 -5.14 -2.66
CA TYR A 92 -0.52 -6.05 -2.38
C TYR A 92 0.69 -5.30 -1.84
N ALA A 93 1.08 -4.17 -2.45
CA ALA A 93 2.21 -3.37 -1.98
C ALA A 93 2.04 -2.91 -0.52
N GLY A 94 0.85 -2.39 -0.17
CA GLY A 94 0.54 -1.98 1.20
C GLY A 94 0.45 -3.16 2.18
N ALA A 95 -0.06 -4.32 1.75
CA ALA A 95 -0.08 -5.51 2.59
C ALA A 95 1.34 -6.04 2.84
N VAL A 96 2.14 -6.18 1.79
CA VAL A 96 3.52 -6.65 1.85
C VAL A 96 4.37 -5.78 2.79
N SER A 97 4.29 -4.45 2.67
CA SER A 97 5.00 -3.54 3.59
C SER A 97 4.61 -3.78 5.04
N ARG A 98 3.31 -3.84 5.34
CA ARG A 98 2.84 -4.06 6.72
C ARG A 98 3.27 -5.41 7.29
N ILE A 99 3.32 -6.46 6.48
CA ILE A 99 3.79 -7.78 6.95
C ILE A 99 5.27 -7.68 7.32
N VAL A 100 6.10 -7.06 6.47
CA VAL A 100 7.53 -6.90 6.74
C VAL A 100 7.75 -6.07 8.00
N ASP A 101 7.05 -4.95 8.14
CA ASP A 101 7.15 -4.07 9.31
C ASP A 101 6.74 -4.80 10.60
N ALA A 102 5.66 -5.59 10.56
CA ALA A 102 5.19 -6.36 11.71
C ALA A 102 6.16 -7.49 12.10
N VAL A 103 6.77 -8.17 11.12
CA VAL A 103 7.75 -9.22 11.39
C VAL A 103 9.03 -8.65 11.96
N SER A 104 9.55 -7.55 11.39
CA SER A 104 10.72 -6.84 11.93
C SER A 104 10.48 -6.40 13.36
N TYR A 105 9.32 -5.79 13.63
CA TYR A 105 8.95 -5.36 14.98
C TYR A 105 8.86 -6.54 15.96
N GLY A 106 8.24 -7.66 15.56
CA GLY A 106 8.15 -8.85 16.41
C GLY A 106 9.50 -9.49 16.71
N LEU A 107 10.45 -9.45 15.75
CA LEU A 107 11.82 -9.91 15.98
C LEU A 107 12.53 -9.04 17.02
N ASP A 108 12.35 -7.72 16.96
CA ASP A 108 12.93 -6.80 17.94
C ASP A 108 12.39 -7.05 19.35
N GLU A 109 11.09 -7.35 19.53
CA GLU A 109 10.49 -7.64 20.83
C GLU A 109 11.03 -8.95 21.46
N VAL A 110 11.27 -9.99 20.66
CA VAL A 110 11.76 -11.29 21.16
C VAL A 110 13.23 -11.23 21.56
N ARG A 111 13.98 -10.26 21.06
CA ARG A 111 15.45 -10.25 21.13
C ARG A 111 16.07 -9.79 22.46
N ALA A 112 15.24 -9.40 23.44
CA ALA A 112 15.50 -9.05 24.85
C ALA A 112 16.87 -8.45 25.24
N ASP A 113 18.04 -9.01 24.88
CA ASP A 113 19.37 -8.58 25.33
C ASP A 113 20.54 -8.96 24.38
N SER A 114 20.30 -9.36 23.13
CA SER A 114 21.38 -9.80 22.22
C SER A 114 21.96 -8.64 21.38
N ALA A 115 23.28 -8.40 21.48
CA ALA A 115 24.00 -7.36 20.75
C ALA A 115 24.06 -7.56 19.22
N GLU A 116 23.69 -8.74 18.72
CA GLU A 116 23.58 -9.03 17.29
C GLU A 116 22.23 -8.57 16.75
N MET A 117 22.26 -7.68 15.75
CA MET A 117 21.12 -7.26 14.93
C MET A 117 20.62 -8.43 14.06
N ASP A 118 19.44 -8.96 14.36
CA ASP A 118 18.75 -9.91 13.48
C ASP A 118 17.84 -9.12 12.55
N GLU A 119 17.95 -9.42 11.25
CA GLU A 119 17.30 -8.67 10.20
C GLU A 119 16.54 -9.63 9.29
N VAL A 120 15.31 -9.25 8.93
CA VAL A 120 14.49 -10.04 8.01
C VAL A 120 15.14 -10.06 6.62
N ARG A 121 15.74 -11.19 6.25
CA ARG A 121 16.35 -11.38 4.92
C ARG A 121 15.42 -12.03 3.91
N PHE A 122 14.49 -12.87 4.38
CA PHE A 122 13.59 -13.60 3.50
C PHE A 122 12.34 -14.09 4.23
N MET A 123 11.19 -14.01 3.57
CA MET A 123 9.92 -14.53 4.07
C MET A 123 9.19 -15.28 2.95
N ARG A 124 8.56 -16.41 3.31
CA ARG A 124 7.78 -17.22 2.38
C ARG A 124 6.45 -17.63 2.97
N ILE A 125 5.37 -17.18 2.35
CA ILE A 125 4.01 -17.40 2.82
C ILE A 125 3.30 -18.26 1.79
N ARG A 126 3.04 -19.53 2.15
CA ARG A 126 2.26 -20.46 1.33
C ARG A 126 0.79 -20.38 1.73
N THR A 127 -0.05 -20.17 0.74
CA THR A 127 -1.51 -20.28 0.87
C THR A 127 -1.99 -21.46 0.01
N LYS A 128 -3.28 -21.81 0.13
CA LYS A 128 -3.88 -22.84 -0.73
C LYS A 128 -3.80 -22.50 -2.22
N ARG A 129 -3.72 -21.21 -2.57
CA ARG A 129 -3.84 -20.72 -3.94
C ARG A 129 -2.55 -20.16 -4.52
N HIS A 130 -1.68 -19.62 -3.68
CA HIS A 130 -0.49 -18.87 -4.07
C HIS A 130 0.63 -19.08 -3.06
N GLU A 131 1.87 -18.99 -3.52
CA GLU A 131 3.05 -18.85 -2.69
C GLU A 131 3.64 -17.44 -2.87
N LEU A 132 3.75 -16.69 -1.78
CA LEU A 132 4.30 -15.33 -1.78
C LEU A 132 5.70 -15.36 -1.16
N MET A 133 6.71 -15.03 -1.94
CA MET A 133 8.09 -14.87 -1.51
C MET A 133 8.39 -13.38 -1.36
N ILE A 134 8.91 -12.95 -0.22
CA ILE A 134 9.27 -11.56 0.05
C ILE A 134 10.74 -11.53 0.45
N SER A 135 11.54 -10.75 -0.27
CA SER A 135 12.95 -10.51 0.01
C SER A 135 13.15 -9.01 0.28
N PRO A 136 13.23 -8.61 1.56
CA PRO A 136 13.63 -7.25 1.92
C PRO A 136 15.10 -7.02 1.55
N ASP A 137 15.38 -5.87 0.95
CA ASP A 137 16.72 -5.33 0.71
C ASP A 137 16.83 -3.94 1.35
N GLU A 138 18.05 -3.44 1.53
CA GLU A 138 18.27 -2.08 2.05
C GLU A 138 17.61 -1.02 1.16
N ARG A 139 17.61 -1.24 -0.16
CA ARG A 139 17.21 -0.22 -1.12
C ARG A 139 15.82 -0.43 -1.70
N TYR A 140 15.30 -1.65 -1.66
CA TYR A 140 14.01 -2.01 -2.23
C TYR A 140 13.39 -3.19 -1.48
N LEU A 141 12.14 -3.50 -1.80
CA LEU A 141 11.51 -4.72 -1.34
C LEU A 141 10.97 -5.49 -2.54
N LEU A 142 11.44 -6.73 -2.70
CA LEU A 142 11.01 -7.61 -3.79
C LEU A 142 9.98 -8.60 -3.25
N ALA A 143 8.81 -8.66 -3.89
CA ALA A 143 7.82 -9.68 -3.64
C ALA A 143 7.51 -10.44 -4.94
N VAL A 144 7.43 -11.77 -4.87
CA VAL A 144 7.17 -12.64 -6.02
C VAL A 144 6.01 -13.56 -5.67
N LEU A 145 5.04 -13.65 -6.58
CA LEU A 145 3.89 -14.53 -6.45
C LEU A 145 4.10 -15.75 -7.34
N HIS A 146 4.03 -16.94 -6.75
CA HIS A 146 4.16 -18.22 -7.42
C HIS A 146 2.85 -19.02 -7.36
N ASP A 147 2.66 -19.89 -8.34
CA ASP A 147 1.71 -21.01 -8.25
C ASP A 147 2.22 -22.00 -7.17
N PRO A 148 1.39 -22.39 -6.18
CA PRO A 148 1.77 -23.36 -5.16
C PRO A 148 1.86 -24.79 -5.71
N LYS A 149 1.43 -25.03 -6.94
CA LYS A 149 1.53 -26.31 -7.65
C LYS A 149 2.46 -26.14 -8.87
N PRO A 150 3.52 -26.95 -9.01
CA PRO A 150 4.28 -27.01 -10.25
C PRO A 150 3.54 -27.78 -11.36
#